data_AF-A0A1R1S7N7-F1
#
_entry.id   AF-A0A1R1S7N7-F1
#
_cell.length_a   1.000
_cell.length_b   1.000
_cell.length_c   1.000
_cell.angle_alpha   90.00
_cell.angle_beta   90.00
_cell.angle_gamma   90.00
#
_symmetry.space_group_name_H-M   'P 1'
#
loop_
_entity.id
_entity.type
_entity.pdbx_description
1 polymer ?
#
loop_
_entity_poly.entity_id
_entity_poly.type
_entity_poly.pdbx_seq_one_letter_code
_entity_poly.pdbx_strand_id
1 'polypeptide(L)'
;MSHDDSPRLIPTGKCWCGCDRDTSLGSFFTRGHDKMAEAAILALKYEGSVARLLDEHGFGPHNSLKETALRARVWEQCPHCNYAGAPASIRNHIGKDHKDEEK
;
A
#
# COMPACT_ATOMS: atom_id res chain seq x y z
N MET A 1 18.58 -2.13 -16.81
CA MET A 1 18.11 -2.90 -15.63
C MET A 1 18.72 -2.22 -14.42
N SER A 2 18.02 -1.24 -13.86
CA SER A 2 18.49 -0.50 -12.69
C SER A 2 18.40 -1.44 -11.49
N HIS A 3 19.55 -1.87 -10.99
CA HIS A 3 19.61 -2.54 -9.70
C HIS A 3 19.29 -1.48 -8.65
N ASP A 4 18.23 -1.70 -7.89
CA ASP A 4 17.89 -0.88 -6.73
C ASP A 4 18.97 -1.15 -5.66
N ASP A 5 20.00 -0.30 -5.63
CA ASP A 5 21.11 -0.32 -4.66
C ASP A 5 20.67 0.20 -3.28
N SER A 6 19.36 0.31 -3.06
CA SER A 6 18.80 0.81 -1.80
C SER A 6 19.07 -0.20 -0.67
N PRO A 7 19.69 0.23 0.43
CA PRO A 7 20.02 -0.68 1.53
C PRO A 7 18.74 -1.29 2.09
N ARG A 8 18.77 -2.61 2.32
CA ARG A 8 17.65 -3.33 2.93
C ARG A 8 17.35 -2.75 4.30
N LEU A 9 16.12 -2.33 4.51
CA LEU A 9 15.64 -1.87 5.82
C LEU A 9 15.53 -3.05 6.78
N ILE A 10 16.07 -2.89 7.99
CA ILE A 10 16.07 -3.93 9.05
C ILE A 10 15.24 -3.43 10.24
N PRO A 11 14.24 -4.19 10.71
CA PRO A 11 13.49 -3.86 11.92
C PRO A 11 14.39 -3.77 13.15
N THR A 12 14.20 -2.73 13.96
CA THR A 12 15.06 -2.44 15.14
C THR A 12 14.46 -2.94 16.46
N GLY A 13 13.26 -3.51 16.44
CA GLY A 13 12.50 -3.84 17.65
C GLY A 13 11.76 -2.66 18.28
N LYS A 14 11.91 -1.44 17.72
CA LYS A 14 11.18 -0.24 18.15
C LYS A 14 10.26 0.25 17.05
N CYS A 15 9.13 0.83 17.44
CA CYS A 15 8.14 1.34 16.50
C CYS A 15 8.66 2.59 15.77
N TRP A 16 8.73 2.51 14.44
CA TRP A 16 9.25 3.58 13.58
C TRP A 16 8.36 4.82 13.49
N CYS A 17 7.16 4.81 14.08
CA CYS A 17 6.37 6.04 14.22
C CYS A 17 6.94 7.00 15.30
N GLY A 18 7.99 6.61 16.02
CA GLY A 18 8.64 7.44 17.04
C GLY A 18 7.96 7.44 18.42
N CYS A 19 7.10 6.45 18.71
CA CYS A 19 6.42 6.35 20.01
C CYS A 19 7.15 5.48 21.06
N ASP A 20 8.37 5.03 20.74
CA ASP A 20 9.24 4.19 21.58
C ASP A 20 8.71 2.81 22.02
N ARG A 21 7.49 2.44 21.62
CA ARG A 21 6.92 1.12 21.88
C ARG A 21 7.71 0.02 21.18
N ASP A 22 7.83 -1.12 21.86
CA ASP A 22 8.42 -2.33 21.30
C ASP A 22 7.53 -2.95 20.21
N THR A 23 8.16 -3.47 19.16
CA THR A 23 7.48 -4.18 18.07
C THR A 23 7.66 -5.69 18.18
N SER A 24 6.76 -6.45 17.57
CA SER A 24 6.95 -7.88 17.42
C SER A 24 8.15 -8.18 16.52
N LEU A 25 8.74 -9.38 16.69
CA LEU A 25 9.90 -9.81 15.90
C LEU A 25 9.63 -9.65 14.40
N GLY A 26 10.56 -8.97 13.71
CA GLY A 26 10.48 -8.73 12.27
C GLY A 26 9.51 -7.60 11.85
N SER A 27 8.88 -6.88 12.78
CA SER A 27 7.97 -5.77 12.47
C SER A 27 8.61 -4.40 12.70
N PHE A 28 8.35 -3.46 11.79
CA PHE A 28 8.72 -2.05 11.91
C PHE A 28 7.74 -1.23 12.76
N PHE A 29 6.50 -1.70 12.87
CA PHE A 29 5.40 -0.96 13.50
C PHE A 29 4.61 -1.82 14.48
N THR A 30 4.09 -1.20 15.54
CA THR A 30 2.98 -1.78 16.31
C THR A 30 1.69 -1.69 15.49
N ARG A 31 0.68 -2.50 15.83
CA ARG A 31 -0.57 -2.59 15.06
C ARG A 31 -1.20 -1.21 14.83
N GLY A 32 -1.38 -0.83 13.56
CA GLY A 32 -2.04 0.42 13.13
C GLY A 32 -1.13 1.67 13.12
N HIS A 33 0.13 1.55 13.56
CA HIS A 33 1.05 2.69 13.59
C HIS A 33 1.68 3.02 12.25
N ASP A 34 1.70 2.06 11.33
CA ASP A 34 2.03 2.28 9.92
C ASP A 34 1.13 3.37 9.32
N LYS A 35 -0.18 3.30 9.59
CA LYS A 35 -1.15 4.30 9.12
C LYS A 35 -1.01 5.66 9.79
N MET A 36 -0.66 5.68 11.07
CA MET A 36 -0.34 6.95 11.74
C MET A 36 0.91 7.61 11.15
N ALA A 37 1.96 6.82 10.87
CA ALA A 37 3.17 7.33 10.24
C ALA A 37 2.91 7.83 8.81
N GLU A 38 2.11 7.12 8.03
CA GLU A 38 1.66 7.55 6.69
C GLU A 38 0.90 8.88 6.76
N ALA A 39 -0.03 9.02 7.71
CA ALA A 39 -0.78 10.26 7.92
C ALA A 39 0.12 11.43 8.33
N ALA A 40 1.14 11.18 9.17
CA ALA A 40 2.12 12.19 9.54
C ALA A 40 2.95 12.66 8.34
N ILE A 41 3.38 11.75 7.46
CA ILE A 41 4.06 12.11 6.21
C ILE A 41 3.13 12.90 5.29
N LEU A 42 1.86 12.51 5.16
CA LEU A 42 0.85 13.26 4.41
C LEU A 42 0.72 14.70 4.92
N ALA A 43 0.60 14.90 6.24
CA ALA A 43 0.52 16.23 6.83
C ALA A 43 1.79 17.06 6.62
N LEU A 44 2.97 16.47 6.83
CA LEU A 44 4.25 17.16 6.75
C LEU A 44 4.68 17.54 5.33
N LYS A 45 4.37 16.69 4.34
CA LYS A 45 4.89 16.83 2.97
C LYS A 45 3.84 17.23 1.95
N TYR A 46 2.57 16.89 2.20
CA TYR A 46 1.51 17.00 1.21
C TYR A 46 0.28 17.75 1.75
N GLU A 47 0.45 18.54 2.81
CA GLU A 47 -0.62 19.36 3.42
C GLU A 47 -1.85 18.55 3.84
N GLY A 48 -1.65 17.28 4.17
CA GLY A 48 -2.74 16.35 4.50
C GLY A 48 -3.59 15.93 3.29
N SER A 49 -3.17 16.26 2.06
CA SER A 49 -3.92 15.99 0.84
C SER A 49 -3.35 14.81 0.07
N VAL A 50 -4.13 13.74 -0.05
CA VAL A 50 -3.81 12.61 -0.93
C VAL A 50 -3.79 13.05 -2.40
N ALA A 51 -4.65 14.01 -2.79
CA ALA A 51 -4.65 14.52 -4.16
C ALA A 51 -3.30 15.19 -4.49
N ARG A 52 -2.73 15.95 -3.56
CA ARG A 52 -1.40 16.55 -3.73
C ARG A 52 -0.29 15.51 -3.79
N LEU A 53 -0.34 14.49 -2.93
CA LEU A 53 0.57 13.33 -3.02
C LEU A 53 0.51 12.68 -4.42
N LEU A 54 -0.68 12.46 -4.96
CA LEU A 54 -0.83 11.84 -6.28
C LEU A 54 -0.23 12.72 -7.38
N ASP A 55 -0.57 14.01 -7.38
CA ASP A 55 -0.12 14.97 -8.38
C ASP A 55 1.42 15.10 -8.40
N GLU A 56 2.06 15.20 -7.22
CA GLU A 56 3.52 15.27 -7.09
C GLU A 56 4.23 13.98 -7.56
N HIS A 57 3.53 12.84 -7.57
CA HIS A 57 4.05 11.57 -8.10
C HIS A 57 3.60 11.30 -9.55
N GLY A 58 3.03 12.31 -10.21
CA GLY A 58 2.63 12.27 -11.61
C GLY A 58 1.30 11.58 -11.87
N PHE A 59 0.50 11.30 -10.85
CA PHE A 59 -0.82 10.69 -10.96
C PHE A 59 -1.94 11.72 -10.84
N GLY A 60 -3.05 11.47 -11.53
CA GLY A 60 -4.19 12.39 -11.50
C GLY A 60 -5.32 11.95 -12.43
N PRO A 61 -6.28 12.84 -12.73
CA PRO A 61 -7.43 12.52 -13.58
C PRO A 61 -7.07 12.00 -14.97
N HIS A 62 -5.90 12.40 -15.50
CA HIS A 62 -5.40 12.00 -16.81
C HIS A 62 -4.29 10.94 -16.76
N ASN A 63 -3.78 10.60 -15.57
CA ASN A 63 -2.81 9.53 -15.38
C ASN A 63 -3.24 8.64 -14.21
N SER A 64 -3.96 7.56 -14.54
CA SER A 64 -4.58 6.68 -13.56
C SER A 64 -3.54 5.87 -12.77
N LEU A 65 -3.54 6.06 -11.44
CA LEU A 65 -2.75 5.23 -10.53
C LEU A 65 -3.20 3.76 -10.58
N LYS A 66 -4.52 3.51 -10.65
CA LYS A 66 -5.09 2.15 -10.72
C LYS A 66 -4.58 1.41 -11.96
N GLU A 67 -4.67 2.03 -13.12
CA GLU A 67 -4.21 1.41 -14.37
C GLU A 67 -2.70 1.22 -14.38
N THR A 68 -1.95 2.18 -13.83
CA THR A 68 -0.49 2.06 -13.71
C THR A 68 -0.10 0.89 -12.81
N ALA A 69 -0.78 0.71 -11.67
CA ALA A 69 -0.54 -0.42 -10.76
C ALA A 69 -0.86 -1.77 -11.42
N LEU A 70 -1.94 -1.85 -12.20
CA LEU A 70 -2.29 -3.05 -12.98
C LEU A 70 -1.27 -3.34 -14.08
N ARG A 71 -0.85 -2.32 -14.85
CA ARG A 71 0.20 -2.46 -15.89
C ARG A 71 1.53 -2.91 -15.31
N ALA A 72 1.90 -2.39 -14.13
CA ALA A 72 3.10 -2.77 -13.41
C ALA A 72 3.00 -4.14 -12.71
N ARG A 73 1.84 -4.82 -12.76
CA ARG A 73 1.60 -6.14 -12.16
C ARG A 73 1.82 -6.19 -10.64
N VAL A 74 1.75 -5.04 -9.98
CA VAL A 74 1.76 -4.96 -8.50
C VAL A 74 0.35 -5.11 -7.93
N TRP A 75 -0.67 -4.79 -8.73
CA TRP A 75 -2.09 -5.04 -8.46
C TRP A 75 -2.66 -6.01 -9.50
N GLU A 76 -3.72 -6.69 -9.11
CA GLU A 76 -4.49 -7.61 -9.92
C GLU A 76 -5.94 -7.14 -10.02
N GLN A 77 -6.61 -7.46 -11.12
CA GLN A 77 -8.04 -7.27 -11.29
C GLN A 77 -8.76 -8.59 -11.00
N CYS A 78 -9.90 -8.51 -10.31
CA CYS A 78 -10.75 -9.66 -10.07
C CYS A 78 -11.23 -10.25 -11.41
N PRO A 79 -11.19 -11.57 -11.61
CA PRO A 79 -11.68 -12.18 -12.85
C PRO A 79 -13.21 -12.11 -13.00
N HIS A 80 -13.94 -11.86 -11.91
CA HIS A 80 -15.41 -11.88 -11.89
C HIS A 80 -16.06 -10.48 -11.85
N CYS A 81 -15.31 -9.43 -11.49
CA CYS A 81 -15.84 -8.08 -11.39
C CYS A 81 -14.77 -6.99 -11.60
N ASN A 82 -15.14 -5.71 -11.47
CA ASN A 82 -14.25 -4.57 -11.71
C ASN A 82 -13.36 -4.16 -10.51
N TYR A 83 -13.34 -4.98 -9.45
CA TYR A 83 -12.49 -4.76 -8.28
C TYR A 83 -11.01 -5.00 -8.64
N ALA A 84 -10.13 -4.13 -8.15
CA ALA A 84 -8.69 -4.30 -8.31
C ALA A 84 -7.98 -3.97 -7.00
N GLY A 85 -6.88 -4.67 -6.73
CA GLY A 85 -6.10 -4.48 -5.52
C GLY A 85 -4.85 -5.33 -5.49
N ALA A 86 -4.17 -5.33 -4.34
CA ALA A 86 -3.06 -6.24 -4.13
C ALA A 86 -3.52 -7.72 -4.22
N PRO A 87 -2.63 -8.67 -4.60
CA PRO A 87 -3.01 -10.08 -4.78
C PRO A 87 -3.68 -10.70 -3.55
N ALA A 88 -3.25 -10.33 -2.34
CA ALA A 88 -3.89 -10.77 -1.10
C ALA A 88 -5.34 -10.26 -0.97
N SER A 89 -5.60 -9.01 -1.37
CA SER A 89 -6.94 -8.44 -1.37
C SER A 89 -7.85 -9.11 -2.41
N ILE A 90 -7.33 -9.46 -3.59
CA ILE A 90 -8.10 -10.17 -4.62
C ILE A 90 -8.52 -11.56 -4.13
N ARG A 91 -7.61 -12.34 -3.54
CA ARG A 91 -7.97 -13.66 -2.96
C ARG A 91 -9.06 -13.55 -1.91
N ASN A 92 -8.94 -12.58 -1.01
CA ASN A 92 -9.94 -12.35 0.03
C ASN A 92 -11.29 -11.89 -0.55
N HIS A 93 -11.25 -11.05 -1.58
CA HIS A 93 -12.43 -10.57 -2.29
C HIS A 93 -13.17 -11.71 -3.00
N ILE A 94 -12.47 -12.53 -3.81
CA ILE A 94 -13.07 -13.70 -4.48
C ILE A 94 -13.71 -14.63 -3.45
N GLY A 95 -12.95 -14.98 -2.41
CA GLY A 95 -13.43 -15.88 -1.37
C GLY A 95 -14.56 -15.31 -0.51
N LYS A 96 -14.89 -14.01 -0.59
CA LYS A 96 -15.98 -13.40 0.18
C LYS A 96 -17.18 -13.09 -0.70
N ASP A 97 -16.93 -12.50 -1.86
CA ASP A 97 -17.93 -11.85 -2.71
C ASP A 97 -18.30 -12.71 -3.93
N HIS A 98 -17.53 -13.76 -4.24
CA HIS A 98 -17.71 -14.65 -5.40
C HIS A 98 -17.79 -16.15 -5.01
N LYS A 99 -18.17 -16.46 -3.76
CA LYS A 99 -18.24 -17.85 -3.22
C LYS A 99 -19.12 -18.81 -4.05
N ASP A 100 -20.02 -18.29 -4.87
CA ASP A 100 -21.02 -19.09 -5.59
C ASP A 100 -20.74 -19.24 -7.10
N GLU A 101 -19.65 -18.67 -7.63
CA GLU A 101 -19.28 -18.77 -9.06
C GLU A 101 -18.34 -19.95 -9.36
N GLU A 102 -18.01 -20.75 -8.35
CA GLU A 102 -17.17 -21.95 -8.45
C GLU A 102 -18.02 -23.23 -8.66
N LYS A 103 -19.06 -23.15 -9.51
CA LYS A 103 -19.88 -24.31 -9.89
C LYS A 103 -19.91 -24.57 -11.38
#